data_AF-A0A1X7SNF2-F1
#
_entry.id   AF-A0A1X7SNF2-F1
#
_cell.length_a   1.000
_cell.length_b   1.000
_cell.length_c   1.000
_cell.angle_alpha   90.00
_cell.angle_beta   90.00
_cell.angle_gamma   90.00
#
_symmetry.space_group_name_H-M   'P 1'
#
loop_
_entity.id
_entity.type
_entity.pdbx_description
1 polymer ?
#
loop_
_entity_poly.entity_id
_entity_poly.type
_entity_poly.pdbx_seq_one_letter_code
_entity_poly.pdbx_strand_id
1 'polypeptide(L)'
;MVDLEPENKRLDNQLKRFWELEALGFVDKEDFGHDQFKEIVAFKHGRYEVSLPWKDPYVTLPDNLELGMRRLKNLLKQLKQNPELLKAYDTVIRDQLDRKCGSSGESTE
;
A
#
# COMPACT_ATOMS: atom_id res chain seq x y z
N MET A 1 10.42 -10.70 55.09
CA MET A 1 9.54 -9.84 54.28
C MET A 1 10.42 -9.30 53.18
N VAL A 2 10.41 -9.95 52.01
CA VAL A 2 11.36 -9.65 50.93
C VAL A 2 10.74 -8.56 50.07
N ASP A 3 11.40 -7.40 50.01
CA ASP A 3 10.94 -6.22 49.29
C ASP A 3 10.85 -6.50 47.78
N LEU A 4 9.64 -6.78 47.29
CA LEU A 4 9.27 -6.97 45.87
C LEU A 4 9.08 -5.63 45.11
N GLU A 5 9.33 -4.50 45.77
CA GLU A 5 9.17 -3.14 45.24
C GLU A 5 10.08 -2.77 44.05
N PRO A 6 11.37 -3.19 43.95
CA PRO A 6 12.27 -2.66 42.92
C PRO A 6 12.03 -3.27 41.54
N GLU A 7 11.59 -4.53 41.47
CA GLU A 7 11.26 -5.18 40.21
C GLU A 7 9.99 -4.59 39.59
N ASN A 8 9.01 -4.25 40.42
CA ASN A 8 7.75 -3.66 39.95
C ASN A 8 7.98 -2.25 39.37
N LYS A 9 8.80 -1.42 40.04
CA LYS A 9 9.22 -0.11 39.52
C LYS A 9 9.99 -0.22 38.21
N ARG A 10 10.81 -1.26 38.07
CA ARG A 10 11.53 -1.52 36.81
C ARG A 10 10.56 -1.93 35.69
N LEU A 11 9.59 -2.79 36.00
CA LEU A 11 8.54 -3.18 35.06
C LEU A 11 7.69 -1.99 34.63
N ASP A 12 7.27 -1.14 35.55
CA ASP A 12 6.50 0.07 35.28
C ASP A 12 7.25 1.02 34.33
N ASN A 13 8.56 1.19 34.54
CA ASN A 13 9.39 2.01 33.66
C ASN A 13 9.57 1.39 32.27
N GLN A 14 9.65 0.06 32.17
CA GLN A 14 9.72 -0.63 30.89
C GLN A 14 8.38 -0.55 30.14
N LEU A 15 7.26 -0.67 30.85
CA LEU A 15 5.92 -0.54 30.30
C LEU A 15 5.67 0.90 29.82
N LYS A 16 6.08 1.91 30.60
CA LYS A 16 6.00 3.31 30.20
C LYS A 16 6.80 3.59 28.92
N ARG A 17 8.05 3.12 28.83
CA ARG A 17 8.87 3.25 27.62
C ARG A 17 8.28 2.50 26.42
N PHE A 18 7.64 1.35 26.65
CA PHE A 18 6.95 0.60 25.60
C PHE A 18 5.78 1.41 25.03
N TRP A 19 4.92 1.95 25.89
CA TRP A 19 3.81 2.80 25.47
C TRP A 19 4.26 4.11 24.80
N GLU A 20 5.36 4.71 25.26
CA GLU A 20 5.96 5.89 24.59
C GLU A 20 6.48 5.57 23.18
N LEU A 21 7.03 4.36 22.97
CA LEU A 21 7.53 3.90 21.67
C LEU A 21 6.41 3.46 20.72
N GLU A 22 5.35 2.84 21.24
CA GLU A 22 4.15 2.52 20.46
C GLU A 22 3.41 3.81 20.05
N ALA A 23 3.34 4.79 20.96
CA ALA A 23 2.84 6.13 20.66
C ALA A 23 3.71 6.84 19.61
N LEU A 24 5.03 6.63 19.54
CA LEU A 24 5.84 7.23 18.46
C LEU A 24 5.45 6.73 17.05
N GLY A 25 4.80 5.57 16.93
CA GLY A 25 4.25 5.04 15.68
C GLY A 25 2.79 5.43 15.39
N PHE A 26 2.05 5.84 16.42
CA PHE A 26 0.61 6.18 16.33
C PHE A 26 0.20 7.31 17.27
N VAL A 27 1.04 8.35 17.43
CA VAL A 27 0.53 9.64 17.84
C VAL A 27 -0.25 10.09 16.63
N ASP A 28 -1.54 9.71 16.65
CA ASP A 28 -2.57 10.46 15.99
C ASP A 28 -2.30 11.90 16.40
N LYS A 29 -1.62 12.62 15.50
CA LYS A 29 -1.88 14.02 15.39
C LYS A 29 -3.37 14.04 15.11
N GLU A 30 -4.16 14.28 16.14
CA GLU A 30 -5.55 14.70 16.04
C GLU A 30 -5.59 16.04 15.29
N ASP A 31 -5.17 16.01 14.03
CA ASP A 31 -5.34 17.06 13.04
C ASP A 31 -6.41 16.61 12.03
N PHE A 32 -6.76 15.31 12.04
CA PHE A 32 -8.02 14.81 11.49
C PHE A 32 -9.15 15.03 12.50
N GLY A 33 -9.55 16.28 12.66
CA GLY A 33 -10.67 16.65 13.50
C GLY A 33 -11.94 15.90 13.10
N HIS A 34 -12.79 15.58 14.08
CA HIS A 34 -14.09 14.93 13.89
C HIS A 34 -14.94 15.57 12.78
N ASP A 35 -14.76 16.86 12.52
CA ASP A 35 -15.46 17.57 11.45
C ASP A 35 -14.92 17.24 10.04
N GLN A 36 -13.63 16.95 9.88
CA GLN A 36 -13.05 16.50 8.63
C GLN A 36 -13.49 15.06 8.30
N PHE A 37 -13.68 14.21 9.33
CA PHE A 37 -14.24 12.87 9.17
C PHE A 37 -15.68 12.88 8.61
N LYS A 38 -16.52 13.79 9.10
CA LYS A 38 -17.90 13.96 8.58
C LYS A 38 -17.93 14.37 7.12
N GLU A 39 -16.93 15.13 6.67
CA GLU A 39 -16.85 15.61 5.29
C GLU A 39 -16.43 14.48 4.32
N ILE A 40 -15.57 13.55 4.78
CA ILE A 40 -15.08 12.43 3.95
C ILE A 40 -16.03 11.22 3.92
N VAL A 41 -16.99 11.13 4.84
CA VAL A 41 -17.96 10.03 4.94
C VAL A 41 -19.26 10.40 4.23
N ALA A 42 -19.57 9.70 3.14
CA ALA A 42 -20.82 9.86 2.39
C ALA A 42 -21.60 8.55 2.34
N PHE A 43 -22.90 8.58 2.63
CA PHE A 43 -23.77 7.42 2.44
C PHE A 43 -24.28 7.40 1.00
N LYS A 44 -23.84 6.41 0.22
CA LYS A 44 -24.21 6.24 -1.20
C LYS A 44 -24.59 4.79 -1.47
N HIS A 45 -25.68 4.58 -2.21
CA HIS A 45 -26.13 3.24 -2.64
C HIS A 45 -26.27 2.21 -1.50
N GLY A 46 -26.73 2.63 -0.32
CA GLY A 46 -26.95 1.73 0.81
C GLY A 46 -25.68 1.39 1.62
N ARG A 47 -24.53 2.01 1.33
CA ARG A 47 -23.29 1.83 2.09
C ARG A 47 -22.63 3.17 2.43
N TYR A 48 -21.84 3.17 3.51
CA TYR A 48 -20.96 4.29 3.83
C TYR A 48 -19.69 4.21 2.98
N GLU A 49 -19.40 5.28 2.26
CA GLU A 49 -18.16 5.46 1.52
C GLU A 49 -17.32 6.52 2.26
N VAL A 50 -16.06 6.21 2.53
CA VAL A 50 -15.14 7.11 3.22
C VAL A 50 -13.98 7.44 2.28
N SER A 51 -13.72 8.72 2.07
CA SER A 51 -12.53 9.17 1.32
C SER A 51 -11.31 9.07 2.22
N LEU A 52 -10.16 8.65 1.66
CA LEU A 52 -8.95 8.44 2.46
C LEU A 52 -8.50 9.77 3.09
N PRO A 53 -8.33 9.83 4.43
CA PRO A 53 -7.96 11.05 5.15
C PRO A 53 -6.73 11.78 4.59
N TRP A 54 -5.71 11.02 4.19
CA TRP A 54 -4.45 11.55 3.66
C TRP A 54 -4.43 11.77 2.15
N LYS A 55 -5.56 11.53 1.45
CA LYS A 55 -5.64 11.66 0.00
C LYS A 55 -6.53 12.84 -0.34
N ASP A 56 -5.90 13.93 -0.75
CA ASP A 56 -6.64 15.07 -1.28
C ASP A 56 -7.48 14.61 -2.48
N PRO A 57 -8.80 14.85 -2.48
CA PRO A 57 -9.70 14.40 -3.54
C PRO A 57 -9.32 14.95 -4.93
N TYR A 58 -8.49 16.00 -5.00
CA TYR A 58 -8.16 16.73 -6.24
C TYR A 58 -6.74 16.49 -6.77
N VAL A 59 -6.00 15.48 -6.30
CA VAL A 59 -4.72 15.15 -6.95
C VAL A 59 -4.98 14.50 -8.31
N THR A 60 -5.07 15.31 -9.36
CA THR A 60 -4.93 14.84 -10.73
C THR A 60 -3.54 14.25 -10.89
N LEU A 61 -3.50 12.91 -10.97
CA LEU A 61 -2.26 12.20 -11.30
C LEU A 61 -1.76 12.71 -12.66
N PRO A 62 -0.48 13.06 -12.79
CA PRO A 62 0.09 13.46 -14.06
C PRO A 62 -0.01 12.29 -15.05
N ASP A 63 -0.26 12.61 -16.32
CA ASP A 63 -0.29 11.61 -17.38
C ASP A 63 1.10 10.94 -17.51
N ASN A 64 1.12 9.61 -17.49
CA ASN A 64 2.31 8.80 -17.61
C ASN A 64 2.55 8.26 -19.03
N LEU A 65 1.71 8.63 -20.00
CA LEU A 65 1.74 8.12 -21.36
C LEU A 65 3.08 8.38 -22.05
N GLU A 66 3.59 9.61 -22.01
CA GLU A 66 4.85 9.96 -22.66
C GLU A 66 6.02 9.16 -22.06
N LEU A 67 6.05 9.05 -20.73
CA LEU A 67 7.05 8.29 -20.00
C LEU A 67 6.98 6.80 -20.34
N GLY A 68 5.76 6.23 -20.39
CA GLY A 68 5.50 4.86 -20.79
C GLY A 68 5.98 4.58 -22.22
N MET A 69 5.67 5.47 -23.15
CA MET A 69 6.11 5.37 -24.55
C MET A 69 7.63 5.45 -24.69
N ARG A 70 8.29 6.33 -23.93
CA ARG A 70 9.76 6.43 -23.92
C ARG A 70 10.41 5.15 -23.37
N ARG A 71 9.89 4.61 -22.27
CA ARG A 71 10.35 3.34 -21.69
C ARG A 71 10.19 2.18 -22.68
N LEU A 72 9.03 2.10 -23.35
CA LEU A 72 8.77 1.08 -24.36
C LEU A 72 9.75 1.15 -25.53
N LYS A 73 9.99 2.35 -26.08
CA LYS A 73 10.95 2.54 -27.18
C LYS A 73 12.36 2.09 -26.80
N ASN A 74 12.81 2.44 -25.60
CA ASN A 74 14.12 2.02 -25.08
C ASN A 74 14.20 0.50 -24.91
N LEU A 75 13.15 -0.11 -24.33
CA LEU A 75 13.07 -1.56 -24.17
C LEU A 75 13.17 -2.27 -25.53
N LEU A 76 12.40 -1.84 -26.53
CA LEU A 76 12.44 -2.41 -27.88
C LEU A 76 13.84 -2.29 -28.51
N LYS A 77 14.56 -1.18 -28.27
CA LYS A 77 15.94 -1.03 -28.75
C LYS A 77 16.88 -2.05 -28.10
N GLN A 78 16.78 -2.25 -26.78
CA GLN A 78 17.60 -3.23 -26.05
C GLN A 78 17.30 -4.67 -26.49
N LEU A 79 16.02 -5.01 -26.68
CA LEU A 79 15.61 -6.33 -27.12
C LEU A 79 16.10 -6.65 -28.55
N LYS A 80 16.12 -5.66 -29.45
CA LYS A 80 16.69 -5.84 -30.80
C LYS A 80 18.19 -6.11 -30.80
N GLN A 81 18.92 -5.56 -29.83
CA GLN A 81 20.37 -5.73 -29.71
C GLN A 81 20.74 -7.06 -29.05
N ASN A 82 19.89 -7.57 -28.16
CA ASN A 82 20.19 -8.73 -27.32
C ASN A 82 19.18 -9.87 -27.57
N PRO A 83 19.47 -10.81 -28.49
CA PRO A 83 18.53 -11.87 -28.86
C PRO A 83 18.21 -12.84 -27.71
N GLU A 84 19.16 -13.07 -26.80
CA GLU A 84 18.93 -13.91 -25.61
C GLU A 84 17.93 -13.26 -24.64
N LEU A 85 18.01 -11.94 -24.45
CA LEU A 85 17.06 -11.20 -23.62
C LEU A 85 15.66 -11.21 -24.24
N LEU A 86 15.58 -11.13 -25.57
CA LEU A 86 14.31 -11.23 -26.29
C LEU A 86 13.61 -12.57 -26.05
N LYS A 87 14.34 -13.68 -26.13
CA LYS A 87 13.80 -15.02 -25.85
C LYS A 87 13.29 -15.12 -24.40
N ALA A 88 14.04 -14.61 -23.43
CA ALA A 88 13.62 -14.62 -22.03
C ALA A 88 12.31 -13.85 -21.82
N TYR A 89 12.18 -12.67 -22.43
CA TYR A 89 10.95 -11.87 -22.39
C TYR A 89 9.77 -12.60 -23.04
N ASP A 90 9.97 -13.20 -24.20
CA ASP A 90 8.94 -13.97 -24.93
C ASP A 90 8.42 -15.15 -24.08
N THR A 91 9.31 -15.89 -23.42
CA THR A 91 8.94 -16.96 -22.49
C THR A 91 8.08 -16.45 -21.34
N VAL A 92 8.48 -15.35 -20.68
CA VAL A 92 7.72 -14.77 -19.56
C VAL A 92 6.35 -14.27 -20.02
N ILE A 93 6.28 -13.60 -21.18
CA ILE A 93 5.00 -13.11 -21.71
C ILE A 93 4.05 -14.27 -21.98
N ARG A 94 4.53 -15.38 -22.58
CA ARG A 94 3.73 -16.58 -22.82
C ARG A 94 3.25 -17.21 -21.51
N ASP A 95 4.13 -17.40 -20.53
CA ASP A 95 3.76 -17.94 -19.20
C ASP A 95 2.69 -17.07 -18.53
N GLN A 96 2.78 -15.75 -18.61
CA GLN A 96 1.77 -14.85 -18.05
C GLN A 96 0.43 -14.92 -18.80
N LEU A 97 0.45 -15.06 -20.13
CA LEU A 97 -0.76 -15.24 -20.93
C LEU A 97 -1.46 -16.55 -20.58
N ASP A 98 -0.69 -17.64 -20.45
CA ASP A 98 -1.22 -18.95 -20.10
C ASP A 98 -1.83 -18.96 -18.68
N ARG A 99 -1.16 -18.31 -17.72
CA ARG A 99 -1.69 -18.17 -16.35
C ARG A 99 -2.95 -17.33 -16.28
N LYS A 100 -3.05 -16.23 -17.05
CA LYS A 100 -4.22 -15.34 -17.00
C LYS A 100 -5.46 -15.93 -17.67
N CYS A 101 -5.30 -16.88 -18.58
CA CYS A 101 -6.42 -17.53 -19.28
C CYS A 101 -6.90 -18.83 -18.58
N GLY A 102 -6.25 -19.24 -17.48
CA GLY A 102 -6.57 -20.49 -16.75
C GLY A 102 -7.37 -20.35 -15.46
N SER A 103 -7.76 -19.15 -15.02
CA SER A 103 -8.43 -18.97 -13.71
C SER A 103 -9.57 -17.93 -13.71
N SER A 104 -10.26 -17.77 -14.84
CA SER A 104 -11.57 -17.11 -14.89
C SER A 104 -12.65 -18.16 -15.15
N GLY A 105 -12.92 -19.01 -14.15
CA GLY A 105 -13.94 -20.04 -14.29
C GLY A 105 -14.05 -21.07 -13.18
N GLU A 106 -13.73 -20.76 -11.92
CA GLU A 106 -14.25 -21.54 -10.79
C GLU A 106 -15.13 -20.61 -9.95
N SER A 107 -16.34 -20.41 -10.46
CA SER A 107 -17.49 -20.09 -9.62
C SER A 107 -17.74 -21.31 -8.74
N THR A 108 -17.34 -21.27 -7.48
CA THR A 108 -17.93 -22.14 -6.47
C THR A 108 -19.02 -21.38 -5.74
N GLU A 109 -20.18 -22.03 -5.77
CA GLU A 109 -21.49 -21.84 -5.12
C GLU A 109 -21.61 -20.84 -3.97
#